data_AF-A0A317JME2-F1
#
_entry.id   AF-A0A317JME2-F1
#
_cell.length_a   1.000
_cell.length_b   1.000
_cell.length_c   1.000
_cell.angle_alpha   90.00
_cell.angle_beta   90.00
_cell.angle_gamma   90.00
#
_symmetry.space_group_name_H-M   'P 1'
#
loop_
_entity.id
_entity.type
_entity.pdbx_description
1 polymer ?
#
loop_
_entity_poly.entity_id
_entity_poly.type
_entity_poly.pdbx_seq_one_letter_code
_entity_poly.pdbx_strand_id
1 'polypeptide(L)'
;MSIKIIQERLNQYSFQNQLQEENALKEIAQEIALSALSRAGFFKVAAFQGGTCLRILYGLNRFSEDLDFALQKPSSNFRWETYLKNMKAELEAYGFQFQVVERDKSGAVKSVFLKENSIGNLLLLSHRNQSSRLIKIKLEIDTDPPKGAKIEQKYINFPITVPVISHDLASLFAGKSHALLCRPYIKGRDWFDFVWYVSRKTPINFELLSHALNQLGPWKEKRVRVDNRWYAEELSKKIKNTNWNQQKKDVERFLRPEDLDLLNQWRAGFFLDRLMTLIPTFQVRVSVHLKNGKTRSYIEGEPFYYEKDQALQVGKKAFSKTKNVAMVEVFQSGIARPIGFFQ
;
A
#
# COMPACT_ATOMS: atom_id res chain seq x y z
N MET A 1 -36.42 0.97 7.98
CA MET A 1 -35.68 -0.25 7.59
C MET A 1 -34.18 0.02 7.47
N SER A 2 -33.76 1.12 6.83
CA SER A 2 -32.35 1.49 6.63
C SER A 2 -31.56 1.86 7.89
N ILE A 3 -32.16 2.50 8.90
CA ILE A 3 -31.45 2.82 10.15
C ILE A 3 -31.11 1.56 10.96
N LYS A 4 -31.98 0.54 10.89
CA LYS A 4 -31.80 -0.73 11.60
C LYS A 4 -30.56 -1.49 11.10
N ILE A 5 -30.29 -1.47 9.79
CA ILE A 5 -29.12 -2.14 9.21
C ILE A 5 -27.80 -1.50 9.67
N ILE A 6 -27.79 -0.18 9.89
CA ILE A 6 -26.62 0.53 10.41
C ILE A 6 -26.40 0.17 11.87
N GLN A 7 -27.47 0.11 12.67
CA GLN A 7 -27.36 -0.31 14.06
C GLN A 7 -26.85 -1.75 14.16
N GLU A 8 -27.38 -2.66 13.34
CA GLU A 8 -26.91 -4.05 13.27
C GLU A 8 -25.44 -4.13 12.83
N ARG A 9 -25.02 -3.30 11.88
CA ARG A 9 -23.62 -3.18 11.44
C ARG A 9 -22.72 -2.63 12.55
N LEU A 10 -23.15 -1.59 13.26
CA LEU A 10 -22.42 -1.00 14.40
C LEU A 10 -22.23 -2.00 15.54
N ASN A 11 -23.23 -2.84 15.81
CA ASN A 11 -23.16 -3.88 16.84
C ASN A 11 -22.09 -4.95 16.55
N GLN A 12 -21.59 -5.05 15.30
CA GLN A 12 -20.47 -5.93 14.96
C GLN A 12 -19.11 -5.35 15.36
N TYR A 13 -19.03 -4.06 15.67
CA TYR A 13 -17.83 -3.41 16.15
C TYR A 13 -17.73 -3.53 17.66
N SER A 14 -16.54 -3.87 18.16
CA SER A 14 -16.20 -3.71 19.57
C SER A 14 -15.48 -2.38 19.74
N PHE A 15 -16.16 -1.39 20.35
CA PHE A 15 -15.56 -0.10 20.70
C PHE A 15 -15.43 0.03 22.21
N GLN A 16 -14.23 0.41 22.65
CA GLN A 16 -13.85 0.66 24.05
C GLN A 16 -13.85 2.16 24.39
N ASN A 17 -13.85 3.03 23.37
CA ASN A 17 -13.84 4.47 23.54
C ASN A 17 -14.55 5.19 22.39
N GLN A 18 -14.79 6.47 22.58
CA GLN A 18 -15.50 7.33 21.63
C GLN A 18 -14.82 7.40 20.25
N LEU A 19 -13.49 7.43 20.19
CA LEU A 19 -12.75 7.50 18.93
C LEU A 19 -12.99 6.24 18.08
N GLN A 20 -13.08 5.06 18.70
CA GLN A 20 -13.37 3.81 18.00
C GLN A 20 -14.79 3.76 17.46
N GLU A 21 -15.76 4.29 18.21
CA GLU A 21 -17.15 4.44 17.75
C GLU A 21 -17.23 5.38 16.53
N GLU A 22 -16.55 6.52 16.58
CA GLU A 22 -16.47 7.48 15.47
C GLU A 22 -15.81 6.86 14.22
N ASN A 23 -14.75 6.09 14.40
CA ASN A 23 -14.09 5.37 13.31
C ASN A 23 -15.01 4.30 12.69
N ALA A 24 -15.77 3.56 13.51
CA ALA A 24 -16.73 2.57 13.03
C ALA A 24 -17.84 3.22 12.18
N LEU A 25 -18.44 4.30 12.67
CA LEU A 25 -19.44 5.06 11.92
C LEU A 25 -18.88 5.58 10.59
N LYS A 26 -17.64 6.07 10.59
CA LYS A 26 -16.97 6.55 9.38
C LYS A 26 -16.67 5.42 8.39
N GLU A 27 -16.26 4.24 8.86
CA GLU A 27 -16.06 3.05 8.00
C GLU A 27 -17.38 2.61 7.35
N ILE A 28 -18.47 2.57 8.11
CA ILE A 28 -19.82 2.28 7.59
C ILE A 28 -20.23 3.29 6.51
N ALA A 29 -20.02 4.58 6.77
CA ALA A 29 -20.35 5.63 5.80
C ALA A 29 -19.46 5.53 4.54
N GLN A 30 -18.19 5.11 4.65
CA GLN A 30 -17.32 4.81 3.51
C GLN A 30 -17.84 3.62 2.69
N GLU A 31 -18.31 2.54 3.32
CA GLU A 31 -18.91 1.38 2.63
C GLU A 31 -20.17 1.79 1.84
N ILE A 32 -21.06 2.58 2.45
CA ILE A 32 -22.26 3.10 1.78
C ILE A 32 -21.87 4.03 0.62
N ALA A 33 -20.87 4.90 0.79
CA ALA A 33 -20.38 5.76 -0.28
C ALA A 33 -19.83 4.93 -1.46
N LEU A 34 -19.09 3.85 -1.20
CA LEU A 34 -18.61 2.94 -2.24
C LEU A 34 -19.75 2.20 -2.96
N SER A 35 -20.80 1.79 -2.22
CA SER A 35 -22.03 1.26 -2.80
C SER A 35 -22.66 2.23 -3.78
N ALA A 36 -22.78 3.49 -3.38
CA ALA A 36 -23.36 4.53 -4.22
C ALA A 36 -22.54 4.83 -5.48
N LEU A 37 -21.22 4.89 -5.34
CA LEU A 37 -20.32 5.05 -6.49
C LEU A 37 -20.47 3.87 -7.47
N SER A 38 -20.54 2.64 -6.96
CA SER A 38 -20.74 1.46 -7.79
C SER A 38 -22.04 1.51 -8.58
N ARG A 39 -23.17 1.77 -7.91
CA ARG A 39 -24.49 1.87 -8.56
C ARG A 39 -24.57 3.03 -9.55
N ALA A 40 -23.85 4.12 -9.30
CA ALA A 40 -23.74 5.25 -10.21
C ALA A 40 -22.81 4.99 -11.43
N GLY A 41 -22.21 3.80 -11.53
CA GLY A 41 -21.32 3.44 -12.64
C GLY A 41 -19.93 4.07 -12.58
N PHE A 42 -19.52 4.62 -11.43
CA PHE A 42 -18.22 5.28 -11.23
C PHE A 42 -17.03 4.37 -11.56
N PHE A 43 -17.13 3.10 -11.20
CA PHE A 43 -16.08 2.11 -11.44
C PHE A 43 -15.93 1.69 -12.92
N LYS A 44 -16.76 2.21 -13.84
CA LYS A 44 -16.52 2.12 -15.29
C LYS A 44 -15.37 3.01 -15.75
N VAL A 45 -15.04 4.05 -14.98
CA VAL A 45 -14.02 5.06 -15.36
C VAL A 45 -12.90 5.22 -14.35
N ALA A 46 -13.10 4.77 -13.11
CA ALA A 46 -12.14 4.91 -12.02
C ALA A 46 -11.86 3.58 -11.31
N ALA A 47 -10.74 3.51 -10.59
CA ALA A 47 -10.34 2.42 -9.73
C ALA A 47 -10.09 2.93 -8.30
N PHE A 48 -10.54 2.18 -7.32
CA PHE A 48 -10.31 2.43 -5.89
C PHE A 48 -8.86 2.14 -5.51
N GLN A 49 -8.28 3.02 -4.69
CA GLN A 49 -6.90 2.90 -4.23
C GLN A 49 -6.69 3.47 -2.83
N GLY A 50 -5.43 3.53 -2.39
CA GLY A 50 -5.06 4.15 -1.12
C GLY A 50 -5.30 3.25 0.10
N GLY A 51 -5.24 3.87 1.30
CA GLY A 51 -5.29 3.14 2.56
C GLY A 51 -6.66 2.52 2.87
N THR A 52 -7.74 3.17 2.44
CA THR A 52 -9.10 2.69 2.71
C THR A 52 -9.46 1.53 1.79
N CYS A 53 -8.90 1.50 0.58
CA CYS A 53 -8.94 0.31 -0.29
C CYS A 53 -8.29 -0.89 0.40
N LEU A 54 -7.12 -0.73 1.02
CA LEU A 54 -6.47 -1.80 1.77
C LEU A 54 -7.30 -2.27 2.97
N ARG A 55 -7.90 -1.32 3.69
CA ARG A 55 -8.78 -1.59 4.83
C ARG A 55 -9.99 -2.42 4.42
N ILE A 56 -10.80 -1.90 3.51
CA ILE A 56 -12.10 -2.49 3.15
C ILE A 56 -11.94 -3.76 2.31
N LEU A 57 -11.00 -3.78 1.35
CA LEU A 57 -10.92 -4.88 0.38
C LEU A 57 -9.88 -5.95 0.71
N TYR A 58 -8.90 -5.66 1.58
CA TYR A 58 -7.80 -6.59 1.87
C TYR A 58 -7.57 -6.85 3.37
N GLY A 59 -8.33 -6.18 4.26
CA GLY A 59 -8.25 -6.37 5.70
C GLY A 59 -6.99 -5.77 6.32
N LEU A 60 -6.62 -4.54 5.95
CA LEU A 60 -5.61 -3.78 6.69
C LEU A 60 -6.08 -3.52 8.13
N ASN A 61 -5.24 -3.85 9.12
CA ASN A 61 -5.54 -3.75 10.56
C ASN A 61 -5.24 -2.37 11.15
N ARG A 62 -5.49 -1.30 10.39
CA ARG A 62 -5.53 0.07 10.90
C ARG A 62 -6.66 0.85 10.23
N PHE A 63 -7.21 1.82 10.95
CA PHE A 63 -8.22 2.70 10.41
C PHE A 63 -7.67 3.58 9.28
N SER A 64 -8.55 3.98 8.34
CA SER A 64 -8.21 4.85 7.22
C SER A 64 -9.37 5.81 6.92
N GLU A 65 -9.02 7.05 6.59
CA GLU A 65 -9.98 8.15 6.64
C GLU A 65 -10.54 8.59 5.29
N ASP A 66 -9.72 8.54 4.25
CA ASP A 66 -9.98 9.14 2.94
C ASP A 66 -10.33 8.05 1.91
N LEU A 67 -11.22 8.34 0.96
CA LEU A 67 -11.47 7.48 -0.20
C LEU A 67 -10.69 8.03 -1.40
N ASP A 68 -9.64 7.32 -1.79
CA ASP A 68 -8.75 7.70 -2.88
C ASP A 68 -9.06 6.87 -4.13
N PHE A 69 -9.14 7.52 -5.28
CA PHE A 69 -9.42 6.90 -6.57
C PHE A 69 -8.39 7.34 -7.62
N ALA A 70 -8.24 6.56 -8.69
CA ALA A 70 -7.51 6.92 -9.90
C ALA A 70 -8.40 6.70 -11.11
N LEU A 71 -8.34 7.59 -12.10
CA LEU A 71 -8.97 7.30 -13.39
C LEU A 71 -8.27 6.14 -14.11
N GLN A 72 -9.04 5.30 -14.78
CA GLN A 72 -8.47 4.24 -15.61
C GLN A 72 -7.82 4.81 -16.89
N LYS A 73 -8.24 6.01 -17.31
CA LYS A 73 -7.65 6.77 -18.42
C LYS A 73 -7.55 8.25 -18.01
N PRO A 74 -6.40 8.92 -18.23
CA PRO A 74 -6.26 10.33 -17.89
C PRO A 74 -7.34 11.21 -18.52
N SER A 75 -7.91 12.12 -17.73
CA SER A 75 -8.93 13.07 -18.20
C SER A 75 -9.07 14.25 -17.24
N SER A 76 -8.64 15.43 -17.68
CA SER A 76 -8.85 16.70 -16.96
C SER A 76 -10.33 17.11 -16.85
N ASN A 77 -11.18 16.52 -17.71
CA ASN A 77 -12.60 16.79 -17.81
C ASN A 77 -13.45 16.01 -16.80
N PHE A 78 -12.86 15.16 -15.95
CA PHE A 78 -13.63 14.47 -14.90
C PHE A 78 -14.37 15.46 -14.00
N ARG A 79 -15.60 15.09 -13.62
CA ARG A 79 -16.56 15.87 -12.84
C ARG A 79 -17.23 14.95 -11.81
N TRP A 80 -17.30 15.41 -10.57
CA TRP A 80 -17.85 14.65 -9.43
C TRP A 80 -19.37 14.74 -9.35
N GLU A 81 -19.97 15.78 -9.93
CA GLU A 81 -21.33 16.27 -9.73
C GLU A 81 -22.38 15.15 -9.82
N THR A 82 -22.34 14.33 -10.88
CA THR A 82 -23.29 13.22 -11.06
C THR A 82 -23.14 12.14 -9.99
N TYR A 83 -21.90 11.81 -9.61
CA TYR A 83 -21.63 10.78 -8.60
C TYR A 83 -22.01 11.26 -7.20
N LEU A 84 -21.73 12.53 -6.88
CA LEU A 84 -22.07 13.15 -5.59
C LEU A 84 -23.57 13.26 -5.39
N LYS A 85 -24.34 13.57 -6.44
CA LYS A 85 -25.80 13.60 -6.37
C LYS A 85 -26.37 12.24 -5.94
N ASN A 86 -25.91 11.15 -6.58
CA ASN A 86 -26.37 9.80 -6.27
C ASN A 86 -25.90 9.35 -4.89
N MET A 87 -24.63 9.65 -4.55
CA MET A 87 -24.06 9.35 -3.24
C MET A 87 -24.83 10.04 -2.12
N LYS A 88 -25.15 11.33 -2.28
CA LYS A 88 -25.95 12.08 -1.31
C LYS A 88 -27.29 11.42 -1.07
N ALA A 89 -28.04 11.11 -2.14
CA ALA A 89 -29.36 10.49 -2.03
C ALA A 89 -29.31 9.12 -1.33
N GLU A 90 -28.28 8.31 -1.62
CA GLU A 90 -28.11 7.01 -0.98
C GLU A 90 -27.79 7.14 0.51
N LEU A 91 -26.83 8.01 0.86
CA LEU A 91 -26.46 8.26 2.24
C LEU A 91 -27.63 8.84 3.06
N GLU A 92 -28.42 9.75 2.49
CA GLU A 92 -29.63 10.29 3.13
C GLU A 92 -30.70 9.22 3.35
N ALA A 93 -30.85 8.26 2.44
CA ALA A 93 -31.75 7.11 2.62
C ALA A 93 -31.33 6.20 3.79
N TYR A 94 -30.04 6.21 4.12
CA TYR A 94 -29.45 5.54 5.28
C TYR A 94 -29.45 6.42 6.55
N GLY A 95 -30.05 7.61 6.52
CA GLY A 95 -30.20 8.48 7.68
C GLY A 95 -29.00 9.37 7.97
N PHE A 96 -28.01 9.41 7.08
CA PHE A 96 -26.91 10.35 7.19
C PHE A 96 -27.23 11.66 6.49
N GLN A 97 -27.02 12.80 7.16
CA GLN A 97 -27.19 14.12 6.55
C GLN A 97 -25.84 14.63 6.03
N PHE A 98 -25.75 14.87 4.72
CA PHE A 98 -24.49 15.24 4.07
C PHE A 98 -24.55 16.57 3.32
N GLN A 99 -23.55 17.39 3.57
CA GLN A 99 -23.20 18.56 2.78
C GLN A 99 -21.96 18.23 1.95
N VAL A 100 -22.08 18.43 0.65
CA VAL A 100 -20.94 18.41 -0.27
C VAL A 100 -20.23 19.76 -0.17
N VAL A 101 -18.94 19.74 0.17
CA VAL A 101 -18.06 20.90 0.07
C VAL A 101 -16.98 20.57 -0.94
N GLU A 102 -17.09 21.18 -2.11
CA GLU A 102 -16.04 21.11 -3.13
C GLU A 102 -14.85 21.96 -2.69
N ARG A 103 -13.65 21.40 -2.78
CA ARG A 103 -12.42 22.16 -2.70
C ARG A 103 -11.62 21.86 -3.96
N ASP A 104 -11.60 22.81 -4.88
CA ASP A 104 -10.68 22.74 -5.99
C ASP A 104 -9.25 22.80 -5.45
N LYS A 105 -8.54 21.67 -5.58
CA LYS A 105 -7.09 21.70 -5.62
C LYS A 105 -6.71 21.98 -7.07
N SER A 106 -5.93 23.02 -7.32
CA SER A 106 -5.31 23.20 -8.63
C SER A 106 -4.41 22.01 -8.96
N GLY A 107 -4.62 21.35 -10.11
CA GLY A 107 -3.79 20.24 -10.60
C GLY A 107 -4.56 18.95 -10.91
N ALA A 108 -3.86 17.82 -10.94
CA ALA A 108 -4.39 16.51 -11.35
C ALA A 108 -5.28 15.81 -10.30
N VAL A 109 -5.30 16.29 -9.05
CA VAL A 109 -6.10 15.68 -7.97
C VAL A 109 -7.29 16.56 -7.65
N LYS A 110 -8.51 16.04 -7.79
CA LYS A 110 -9.75 16.74 -7.38
C LYS A 110 -10.27 16.20 -6.06
N SER A 111 -10.64 17.07 -5.12
CA SER A 111 -11.07 16.68 -3.76
C SER A 111 -12.47 17.19 -3.41
N VAL A 112 -13.28 16.34 -2.77
CA VAL A 112 -14.60 16.69 -2.26
C VAL A 112 -14.73 16.24 -0.81
N PHE A 113 -15.31 17.08 0.04
CA PHE A 113 -15.59 16.76 1.44
C PHE A 113 -17.08 16.54 1.64
N LEU A 114 -17.44 15.44 2.27
CA LEU A 114 -18.76 15.23 2.84
C LEU A 114 -18.71 15.70 4.30
N LYS A 115 -19.48 16.73 4.65
CA LYS A 115 -19.63 17.26 6.01
C LYS A 115 -21.05 17.01 6.51
N GLU A 116 -21.18 16.53 7.74
CA GLU A 116 -22.43 16.35 8.47
C GLU A 116 -22.65 17.48 9.50
N ASN A 117 -23.82 18.15 9.49
CA ASN A 117 -24.12 19.21 10.45
C ASN A 117 -25.13 18.81 11.54
N SER A 118 -25.47 17.53 11.69
CA SER A 118 -26.54 17.14 12.63
C SER A 118 -26.62 15.63 12.89
N ILE A 119 -26.01 15.18 13.99
CA ILE A 119 -26.46 14.00 14.74
C ILE A 119 -27.18 14.50 15.99
N GLY A 120 -28.42 14.96 15.80
CA GLY A 120 -29.25 15.44 16.91
C GLY A 120 -30.47 14.58 17.19
N ASN A 121 -31.14 14.03 16.17
CA ASN A 121 -32.54 13.63 16.34
C ASN A 121 -32.97 12.26 15.79
N LEU A 122 -32.10 11.40 15.24
CA LEU A 122 -32.55 10.09 14.68
C LEU A 122 -31.79 8.82 15.09
N LEU A 123 -30.71 8.92 15.87
CA LEU A 123 -30.07 7.78 16.57
C LEU A 123 -30.28 7.88 18.09
N LEU A 124 -31.51 8.21 18.52
CA LEU A 124 -31.95 7.99 19.90
C LEU A 124 -32.44 6.55 20.06
N LEU A 125 -31.54 5.59 19.85
CA LEU A 125 -31.75 4.22 20.31
C LEU A 125 -30.43 3.71 20.92
N SER A 126 -30.31 3.93 22.23
CA SER A 126 -29.44 3.20 23.17
C SER A 126 -27.92 3.42 23.15
N HIS A 127 -27.45 4.67 23.11
CA HIS A 127 -26.27 5.01 23.91
C HIS A 127 -26.32 6.47 24.36
N ARG A 128 -25.96 6.71 25.62
CA ARG A 128 -26.17 7.96 26.36
C ARG A 128 -25.63 9.19 25.62
N ASN A 129 -26.42 10.28 25.64
CA ASN A 129 -26.02 11.68 25.42
C ASN A 129 -24.90 11.90 24.39
N GLN A 130 -25.24 12.02 23.10
CA GLN A 130 -24.28 12.44 22.08
C GLN A 130 -24.76 13.69 21.37
N SER A 131 -23.98 14.76 21.51
CA SER A 131 -24.06 15.97 20.70
C SER A 131 -23.81 15.65 19.22
N SER A 132 -24.28 16.50 18.31
CA SER A 132 -24.06 16.40 16.87
C SER A 132 -22.59 16.18 16.52
N ARG A 133 -22.24 14.95 16.11
CA ARG A 133 -20.89 14.61 15.62
C ARG A 133 -20.83 14.82 14.12
N LEU A 134 -19.71 15.38 13.66
CA LEU A 134 -19.46 15.71 12.25
C LEU A 134 -18.53 14.65 11.66
N ILE A 135 -19.09 13.66 10.95
CA ILE A 135 -18.27 12.71 10.18
C ILE A 135 -17.80 13.39 8.88
N LYS A 136 -16.49 13.33 8.62
CA LYS A 136 -15.88 13.85 7.39
C LYS A 136 -15.32 12.72 6.55
N ILE A 137 -15.88 12.55 5.35
CA ILE A 137 -15.31 11.67 4.32
C ILE A 137 -14.76 12.55 3.22
N LYS A 138 -13.48 12.35 2.90
CA LYS A 138 -12.82 13.04 1.80
C LYS A 138 -12.72 12.08 0.62
N LEU A 139 -13.23 12.52 -0.52
CA LEU A 139 -13.07 11.83 -1.80
C LEU A 139 -11.93 12.52 -2.54
N GLU A 140 -10.95 11.75 -3.01
CA GLU A 140 -9.91 12.22 -3.92
C GLU A 140 -9.87 11.37 -5.17
N ILE A 141 -9.69 11.99 -6.33
CA ILE A 141 -9.44 11.26 -7.58
C ILE A 141 -8.23 11.84 -8.29
N ASP A 142 -7.30 10.95 -8.64
CA ASP A 142 -6.20 11.25 -9.54
C ASP A 142 -6.69 11.18 -10.99
N THR A 143 -6.67 12.33 -11.67
CA THR A 143 -7.13 12.48 -13.06
C THR A 143 -6.04 12.29 -14.10
N ASP A 144 -4.78 12.17 -13.67
CA ASP A 144 -3.63 11.85 -14.53
C ASP A 144 -2.73 10.81 -13.84
N PRO A 145 -3.24 9.59 -13.56
CA PRO A 145 -2.47 8.62 -12.80
C PRO A 145 -1.33 8.02 -13.64
N PRO A 146 -0.22 7.62 -13.00
CA PRO A 146 0.88 6.95 -13.68
C PRO A 146 0.43 5.63 -14.32
N LYS A 147 1.03 5.33 -15.47
CA LYS A 147 0.78 4.08 -16.22
C LYS A 147 1.31 2.85 -15.46
N GLY A 148 0.80 1.68 -15.83
CA GLY A 148 1.28 0.39 -15.32
C GLY A 148 0.46 -0.16 -14.15
N ALA A 149 -0.54 0.56 -13.65
CA ALA A 149 -1.46 0.04 -12.64
C ALA A 149 -2.31 -1.10 -13.21
N LYS A 150 -2.41 -2.19 -12.46
CA LYS A 150 -3.34 -3.29 -12.75
C LYS A 150 -4.60 -3.12 -11.93
N ILE A 151 -5.74 -3.45 -12.52
CA ILE A 151 -7.04 -3.39 -11.86
C ILE A 151 -7.58 -4.80 -11.59
N GLU A 152 -8.37 -4.92 -10.54
CA GLU A 152 -9.15 -6.12 -10.23
C GLU A 152 -10.55 -5.74 -9.76
N GLN A 153 -11.48 -6.68 -9.89
CA GLN A 153 -12.84 -6.55 -9.37
C GLN A 153 -12.95 -7.33 -8.06
N LYS A 154 -13.41 -6.63 -7.02
CA LYS A 154 -13.81 -7.22 -5.74
C LYS A 154 -15.25 -6.85 -5.43
N TYR A 155 -15.79 -7.40 -4.34
CA TYR A 155 -17.14 -7.11 -3.88
C TYR A 155 -17.09 -6.59 -2.44
N ILE A 156 -17.84 -5.52 -2.18
CA ILE A 156 -18.24 -5.16 -0.82
C ILE A 156 -19.65 -5.71 -0.61
N ASN A 157 -19.97 -6.09 0.64
CA ASN A 157 -21.23 -6.75 0.98
C ASN A 157 -22.17 -5.88 1.83
N PHE A 158 -21.77 -4.64 2.11
CA PHE A 158 -22.55 -3.69 2.90
C PHE A 158 -22.64 -2.35 2.17
N PRO A 159 -23.81 -1.69 2.18
CA PRO A 159 -25.09 -2.16 2.71
C PRO A 159 -25.78 -3.21 1.82
N ILE A 160 -25.26 -3.39 0.60
CA ILE A 160 -25.66 -4.40 -0.38
C ILE A 160 -24.40 -4.96 -1.06
N THR A 161 -24.51 -6.11 -1.72
CA THR A 161 -23.40 -6.65 -2.52
C THR A 161 -23.26 -5.91 -3.83
N VAL A 162 -22.15 -5.20 -4.01
CA VAL A 162 -21.84 -4.49 -5.26
C VAL A 162 -20.38 -4.71 -5.70
N PRO A 163 -20.09 -4.65 -7.01
CA PRO A 163 -18.72 -4.72 -7.49
C PRO A 163 -17.98 -3.39 -7.23
N VAL A 164 -16.71 -3.49 -6.85
CA VAL A 164 -15.78 -2.38 -6.74
C VAL A 164 -14.56 -2.72 -7.60
N ILE A 165 -14.20 -1.82 -8.52
CA ILE A 165 -12.96 -1.91 -9.28
C ILE A 165 -11.87 -1.21 -8.46
N SER A 166 -10.79 -1.92 -8.15
CA SER A 166 -9.64 -1.41 -7.40
C SER A 166 -8.34 -1.62 -8.15
N HIS A 167 -7.29 -0.89 -7.79
CA HIS A 167 -5.93 -1.34 -8.09
C HIS A 167 -5.65 -2.68 -7.40
N ASP A 168 -4.90 -3.55 -8.07
CA ASP A 168 -4.46 -4.82 -7.49
C ASP A 168 -3.47 -4.59 -6.35
N LEU A 169 -3.29 -5.61 -5.51
CA LEU A 169 -2.47 -5.48 -4.30
C LEU A 169 -1.02 -5.03 -4.59
N ALA A 170 -0.43 -5.48 -5.70
CA ALA A 170 0.92 -5.10 -6.11
C ALA A 170 1.01 -3.64 -6.57
N SER A 171 -0.01 -3.14 -7.26
CA SER A 171 -0.12 -1.74 -7.69
C SER A 171 -0.39 -0.80 -6.52
N LEU A 172 -1.21 -1.23 -5.56
CA LEU A 172 -1.38 -0.50 -4.29
C LEU A 172 -0.06 -0.41 -3.51
N PHE A 173 0.74 -1.48 -3.53
CA PHE A 173 2.06 -1.46 -2.88
C PHE A 173 3.04 -0.53 -3.61
N ALA A 174 2.98 -0.43 -4.94
CA ALA A 174 3.75 0.55 -5.70
C ALA A 174 3.36 1.99 -5.34
N GLY A 175 2.07 2.30 -5.21
CA GLY A 175 1.63 3.63 -4.75
C GLY A 175 2.14 3.97 -3.34
N LYS A 176 2.15 2.98 -2.43
CA LYS A 176 2.70 3.13 -1.07
C LYS A 176 4.22 3.29 -1.08
N SER A 177 4.90 2.55 -1.93
CA SER A 177 6.34 2.66 -2.18
C SER A 177 6.73 4.04 -2.69
N HIS A 178 5.95 4.60 -3.63
CA HIS A 178 6.13 5.97 -4.09
C HIS A 178 5.97 6.96 -2.94
N ALA A 179 4.94 6.81 -2.10
CA ALA A 179 4.74 7.67 -0.93
C ALA A 179 5.91 7.63 0.07
N LEU A 180 6.44 6.43 0.38
CA LEU A 180 7.60 6.26 1.28
C LEU A 180 8.86 6.95 0.76
N LEU A 181 9.08 6.90 -0.56
CA LEU A 181 10.27 7.47 -1.20
C LEU A 181 10.14 8.97 -1.47
N CYS A 182 8.97 9.44 -1.89
CA CYS A 182 8.79 10.76 -2.50
C CYS A 182 8.11 11.80 -1.62
N ARG A 183 7.40 11.42 -0.55
CA ARG A 183 6.80 12.43 0.32
C ARG A 183 7.89 13.31 0.94
N PRO A 184 7.67 14.64 1.04
CA PRO A 184 8.62 15.55 1.67
C PRO A 184 8.70 15.35 3.20
N TYR A 185 7.67 14.74 3.79
CA TYR A 185 7.61 14.39 5.21
C TYR A 185 7.20 12.93 5.39
N ILE A 186 7.68 12.32 6.46
CA ILE A 186 7.45 10.90 6.77
C ILE A 186 6.11 10.78 7.50
N LYS A 187 5.31 9.77 7.12
CA LYS A 187 4.07 9.38 7.80
C LYS A 187 4.21 7.98 8.37
N GLY A 188 3.93 7.79 9.66
CA GLY A 188 3.99 6.50 10.34
C GLY A 188 3.05 5.49 9.70
N ARG A 189 1.83 5.90 9.32
CA ARG A 189 0.86 5.00 8.68
C ARG A 189 1.35 4.36 7.36
N ASP A 190 2.21 5.04 6.61
CA ASP A 190 2.78 4.47 5.37
C ASP A 190 3.79 3.35 5.71
N TRP A 191 4.52 3.46 6.83
CA TRP A 191 5.40 2.41 7.35
C TRP A 191 4.65 1.23 7.97
N PHE A 192 3.49 1.47 8.59
CA PHE A 192 2.62 0.39 9.04
C PHE A 192 2.13 -0.45 7.86
N ASP A 193 1.67 0.20 6.79
CA ASP A 193 1.26 -0.48 5.57
C ASP A 193 2.42 -1.26 4.94
N PHE A 194 3.63 -0.70 4.94
CA PHE A 194 4.83 -1.40 4.47
C PHE A 194 5.03 -2.73 5.20
N VAL A 195 4.97 -2.73 6.53
CA VAL A 195 5.10 -3.97 7.33
C VAL A 195 3.99 -4.96 6.97
N TRP A 196 2.76 -4.48 6.77
CA TRP A 196 1.61 -5.29 6.38
C TRP A 196 1.76 -5.91 4.98
N TYR A 197 2.33 -5.19 4.01
CA TYR A 197 2.62 -5.75 2.68
C TYR A 197 3.71 -6.81 2.73
N VAL A 198 4.79 -6.51 3.47
CA VAL A 198 5.95 -7.39 3.63
C VAL A 198 5.54 -8.71 4.29
N SER A 199 4.73 -8.66 5.35
CA SER A 199 4.27 -9.88 6.05
C SER A 199 3.45 -10.81 5.15
N ARG A 200 2.80 -10.25 4.13
CA ARG A 200 2.02 -10.97 3.12
C ARG A 200 2.83 -11.38 1.88
N LYS A 201 4.14 -11.11 1.86
CA LYS A 201 5.03 -11.36 0.71
C LYS A 201 4.48 -10.75 -0.59
N THR A 202 3.86 -9.58 -0.49
CA THR A 202 3.26 -8.90 -1.66
C THR A 202 4.38 -8.36 -2.56
N PRO A 203 4.39 -8.69 -3.86
CA PRO A 203 5.36 -8.11 -4.79
C PRO A 203 5.02 -6.64 -5.07
N ILE A 204 6.04 -5.82 -5.36
CA ILE A 204 5.83 -4.44 -5.80
C ILE A 204 5.66 -4.43 -7.32
N ASN A 205 4.64 -3.72 -7.82
CA ASN A 205 4.55 -3.40 -9.24
C ASN A 205 5.60 -2.33 -9.62
N PHE A 206 6.80 -2.77 -10.00
CA PHE A 206 7.91 -1.86 -10.33
C PHE A 206 7.70 -1.06 -11.61
N GLU A 207 6.89 -1.55 -12.56
CA GLU A 207 6.51 -0.78 -13.75
C GLU A 207 5.74 0.48 -13.34
N LEU A 208 4.68 0.31 -12.55
CA LEU A 208 3.91 1.43 -12.00
C LEU A 208 4.79 2.36 -11.14
N LEU A 209 5.63 1.80 -10.26
CA LEU A 209 6.50 2.60 -9.41
C LEU A 209 7.48 3.44 -10.25
N SER A 210 8.08 2.86 -11.29
CA SER A 210 8.98 3.58 -12.22
C SER A 210 8.27 4.73 -12.92
N HIS A 211 7.05 4.52 -13.42
CA HIS A 211 6.25 5.59 -14.02
C HIS A 211 5.88 6.69 -13.02
N ALA A 212 5.45 6.31 -11.81
CA ALA A 212 5.12 7.26 -10.75
C ALA A 212 6.32 8.13 -10.33
N LEU A 213 7.50 7.52 -10.18
CA LEU A 213 8.76 8.21 -9.85
C LEU A 213 9.18 9.20 -10.95
N ASN A 214 9.01 8.80 -12.21
CA ASN A 214 9.34 9.66 -13.35
C ASN A 214 8.34 10.82 -13.51
N GLN A 215 7.09 10.64 -13.10
CA GLN A 215 6.05 11.67 -13.17
C GLN A 215 6.18 12.69 -12.03
N LEU A 216 6.39 12.24 -10.79
CA LEU A 216 6.38 13.07 -9.58
C LEU A 216 7.41 12.63 -8.54
N GLY A 217 8.01 13.61 -7.88
CA GLY A 217 8.95 13.41 -6.77
C GLY A 217 10.40 13.67 -7.13
N PRO A 218 11.36 13.28 -6.26
CA PRO A 218 12.79 13.58 -6.43
C PRO A 218 13.44 12.96 -7.68
N TRP A 219 12.76 12.02 -8.34
CA TRP A 219 13.22 11.32 -9.54
C TRP A 219 12.45 11.72 -10.81
N LYS A 220 11.67 12.80 -10.75
CA LYS A 220 10.95 13.31 -11.91
C LYS A 220 11.90 13.46 -13.11
N GLU A 221 11.47 12.94 -14.26
CA GLU A 221 12.18 12.97 -15.55
C GLU A 221 13.57 12.27 -15.57
N LYS A 222 13.98 11.60 -14.48
CA LYS A 222 15.29 10.91 -14.41
C LYS A 222 15.30 9.52 -15.02
N ARG A 223 14.13 8.93 -15.33
CA ARG A 223 13.97 7.58 -15.92
C ARG A 223 14.81 6.51 -15.21
N VAL A 224 14.73 6.47 -13.89
CA VAL A 224 15.48 5.48 -13.09
C VAL A 224 15.01 4.05 -13.39
N ARG A 225 15.97 3.12 -13.50
CA ARG A 225 15.69 1.69 -13.55
C ARG A 225 15.29 1.24 -12.15
N VAL A 226 14.03 0.86 -12.00
CA VAL A 226 13.47 0.43 -10.72
C VAL A 226 13.42 -1.10 -10.68
N ASP A 227 14.14 -1.67 -9.72
CA ASP A 227 14.10 -3.09 -9.37
C ASP A 227 14.25 -3.26 -7.85
N ASN A 228 14.27 -4.52 -7.38
CA ASN A 228 14.40 -4.83 -5.96
C ASN A 228 15.64 -4.20 -5.32
N ARG A 229 16.76 -4.16 -6.04
CA ARG A 229 18.02 -3.62 -5.53
C ARG A 229 17.90 -2.12 -5.36
N TRP A 230 17.53 -1.42 -6.43
CA TRP A 230 17.37 0.04 -6.38
C TRP A 230 16.39 0.45 -5.29
N TYR A 231 15.26 -0.26 -5.20
CA TYR A 231 14.24 0.01 -4.18
C TYR A 231 14.79 -0.19 -2.76
N ALA A 232 15.51 -1.29 -2.53
CA ALA A 232 16.12 -1.56 -1.23
C ALA A 232 17.18 -0.54 -0.84
N GLU A 233 18.02 -0.10 -1.79
CA GLU A 233 19.03 0.92 -1.54
C GLU A 233 18.41 2.26 -1.14
N GLU A 234 17.43 2.75 -1.91
CA GLU A 234 16.78 4.04 -1.65
C GLU A 234 15.91 4.01 -0.39
N LEU A 235 15.15 2.93 -0.18
CA LEU A 235 14.33 2.81 1.03
C LEU A 235 15.21 2.62 2.28
N SER A 236 16.35 1.93 2.19
CA SER A 236 17.31 1.81 3.30
C SER A 236 17.85 3.16 3.75
N LYS A 237 18.13 4.07 2.81
CA LYS A 237 18.55 5.46 3.13
C LYS A 237 17.45 6.18 3.91
N LYS A 238 16.18 6.06 3.48
CA LYS A 238 15.04 6.62 4.21
C LYS A 238 14.90 6.02 5.60
N ILE A 239 15.00 4.70 5.74
CA ILE A 239 14.87 3.98 7.02
C ILE A 239 15.91 4.47 8.03
N LYS A 240 17.18 4.61 7.61
CA LYS A 240 18.28 5.05 8.48
C LYS A 240 18.10 6.50 8.96
N ASN A 241 17.49 7.35 8.14
CA ASN A 241 17.29 8.77 8.44
C ASN A 241 15.92 9.08 9.06
N THR A 242 15.12 8.06 9.43
CA THR A 242 13.78 8.25 9.99
C THR A 242 13.83 8.35 11.52
N ASN A 243 13.17 9.37 12.08
CA ASN A 243 12.87 9.42 13.51
C ASN A 243 11.68 8.51 13.84
N TRP A 244 11.97 7.29 14.29
CA TRP A 244 10.96 6.27 14.56
C TRP A 244 10.03 6.60 15.73
N ASN A 245 10.49 7.32 16.75
CA ASN A 245 9.62 7.72 17.87
C ASN A 245 8.50 8.64 17.40
N GLN A 246 8.80 9.55 16.46
CA GLN A 246 7.76 10.40 15.85
C GLN A 246 6.78 9.57 15.01
N GLN A 247 7.27 8.56 14.29
CA GLN A 247 6.41 7.75 13.42
C GLN A 247 5.47 6.83 14.21
N LYS A 248 5.90 6.33 15.38
CA LYS A 248 5.03 5.60 16.30
C LYS A 248 3.83 6.45 16.71
N LYS A 249 4.09 7.69 17.17
CA LYS A 249 3.05 8.65 17.57
C LYS A 249 2.08 8.99 16.43
N ASP A 250 2.57 9.10 15.20
CA ASP A 250 1.72 9.39 14.03
C ASP A 250 0.70 8.27 13.76
N VAL A 251 1.12 7.00 13.89
CA VAL A 251 0.27 5.86 13.55
C VAL A 251 -0.61 5.37 14.71
N GLU A 252 -0.17 5.56 15.95
CA GLU A 252 -0.81 5.06 17.18
C GLU A 252 -2.33 5.23 17.21
N ARG A 253 -2.82 6.43 16.91
CA ARG A 253 -4.27 6.75 16.90
C ARG A 253 -5.11 5.99 15.87
N PHE A 254 -4.48 5.34 14.89
CA PHE A 254 -5.15 4.56 13.85
C PHE A 254 -5.17 3.06 14.16
N LEU A 255 -4.48 2.63 15.22
CA LEU A 255 -4.34 1.23 15.58
C LEU A 255 -5.37 0.80 16.61
N ARG A 256 -5.67 -0.50 16.61
CA ARG A 256 -6.43 -1.12 17.70
C ARG A 256 -5.50 -1.34 18.89
N PRO A 257 -6.01 -1.40 20.13
CA PRO A 257 -5.19 -1.60 21.32
C PRO A 257 -4.26 -2.82 21.23
N GLU A 258 -4.75 -3.93 20.66
CA GLU A 258 -4.00 -5.17 20.42
C GLU A 258 -2.84 -5.02 19.42
N ASP A 259 -2.88 -4.02 18.54
CA ASP A 259 -1.85 -3.76 17.53
C ASP A 259 -0.78 -2.76 18.03
N LEU A 260 -0.96 -2.14 19.20
CA LEU A 260 -0.05 -1.11 19.72
C LEU A 260 1.32 -1.67 20.10
N ASP A 261 1.38 -2.90 20.62
CA ASP A 261 2.65 -3.53 21.01
C ASP A 261 3.61 -3.74 19.84
N LEU A 262 3.08 -3.82 18.61
CA LEU A 262 3.90 -3.87 17.40
C LEU A 262 4.79 -2.62 17.26
N LEU A 263 4.32 -1.47 17.73
CA LEU A 263 5.06 -0.21 17.67
C LEU A 263 6.33 -0.24 18.54
N ASN A 264 6.39 -1.09 19.56
CA ASN A 264 7.59 -1.24 20.39
C ASN A 264 8.79 -1.71 19.56
N GLN A 265 8.55 -2.50 18.51
CA GLN A 265 9.61 -3.01 17.62
C GLN A 265 10.11 -1.96 16.61
N TRP A 266 9.44 -0.82 16.46
CA TRP A 266 9.77 0.16 15.43
C TRP A 266 11.11 0.84 15.71
N ARG A 267 12.12 0.44 14.94
CA ARG A 267 13.48 0.98 14.90
C ARG A 267 14.10 0.67 13.53
N ALA A 268 15.17 1.37 13.16
CA ALA A 268 15.80 1.21 11.84
C ALA A 268 16.12 -0.27 11.52
N GLY A 269 16.69 -1.02 12.49
CA GLY A 269 17.01 -2.43 12.31
C GLY A 269 15.81 -3.31 11.95
N PHE A 270 14.64 -3.07 12.56
CA PHE A 270 13.42 -3.81 12.26
C PHE A 270 12.96 -3.56 10.82
N PHE A 271 12.93 -2.31 10.37
CA PHE A 271 12.50 -1.99 9.01
C PHE A 271 13.51 -2.43 7.95
N LEU A 272 14.82 -2.37 8.24
CA LEU A 272 15.85 -2.93 7.36
C LEU A 272 15.65 -4.45 7.21
N ASP A 273 15.44 -5.17 8.31
CA ASP A 273 15.14 -6.60 8.28
C ASP A 273 13.90 -6.92 7.43
N ARG A 274 12.79 -6.19 7.63
CA ARG A 274 11.58 -6.35 6.80
C ARG A 274 11.85 -6.07 5.32
N LEU A 275 12.59 -5.01 5.00
CA LEU A 275 12.96 -4.67 3.63
C LEU A 275 13.78 -5.79 2.97
N MET A 276 14.69 -6.41 3.71
CA MET A 276 15.51 -7.51 3.19
C MET A 276 14.68 -8.72 2.77
N THR A 277 13.52 -8.96 3.39
CA THR A 277 12.63 -10.06 3.00
C THR A 277 11.94 -9.86 1.64
N LEU A 278 11.89 -8.63 1.12
CA LEU A 278 11.37 -8.34 -0.23
C LEU A 278 12.37 -8.65 -1.33
N ILE A 279 13.66 -8.69 -0.98
CA ILE A 279 14.71 -9.00 -1.92
C ILE A 279 14.80 -10.52 -2.01
N PRO A 280 14.62 -11.13 -3.20
CA PRO A 280 14.89 -12.54 -3.36
C PRO A 280 16.35 -12.81 -2.97
N THR A 281 16.55 -13.59 -1.91
CA THR A 281 17.88 -14.01 -1.50
C THR A 281 18.35 -15.09 -2.45
N PHE A 282 19.47 -14.85 -3.11
CA PHE A 282 20.08 -15.84 -3.99
C PHE A 282 21.45 -16.16 -3.47
N GLN A 283 21.70 -17.41 -3.13
CA GLN A 283 23.04 -17.80 -2.78
C GLN A 283 23.88 -17.99 -4.05
N VAL A 284 25.15 -17.60 -4.00
CA VAL A 284 26.07 -17.92 -5.09
C VAL A 284 26.53 -19.36 -4.90
N ARG A 285 26.15 -20.23 -5.85
CA ARG A 285 26.71 -21.58 -5.91
C ARG A 285 27.93 -21.53 -6.83
N VAL A 286 29.05 -22.04 -6.33
CA VAL A 286 30.29 -22.14 -7.09
C VAL A 286 30.56 -23.62 -7.37
N SER A 287 30.84 -23.95 -8.63
CA SER A 287 31.33 -25.27 -9.03
C SER A 287 32.76 -25.16 -9.51
N VAL A 288 33.68 -25.84 -8.81
CA VAL A 288 35.12 -25.84 -9.10
C VAL A 288 35.50 -27.17 -9.75
N HIS A 289 36.04 -27.10 -10.97
CA HIS A 289 36.55 -28.23 -11.72
C HIS A 289 38.08 -28.27 -11.60
N LEU A 290 38.62 -29.40 -11.13
CA LEU A 290 40.05 -29.60 -10.95
C LEU A 290 40.67 -30.28 -12.17
N LYS A 291 41.96 -30.05 -12.42
CA LYS A 291 42.71 -30.65 -13.56
C LYS A 291 42.76 -32.19 -13.54
N ASN A 292 42.48 -32.82 -12.41
CA ASN A 292 42.40 -34.28 -12.27
C ASN A 292 40.98 -34.85 -12.54
N GLY A 293 40.07 -34.04 -13.08
CA GLY A 293 38.71 -34.44 -13.43
C GLY A 293 37.68 -34.42 -12.29
N LYS A 294 38.08 -34.07 -11.05
CA LYS A 294 37.15 -33.96 -9.92
C LYS A 294 36.45 -32.60 -9.91
N THR A 295 35.15 -32.60 -9.59
CA THR A 295 34.34 -31.38 -9.40
C THR A 295 33.90 -31.24 -7.95
N ARG A 296 33.94 -30.02 -7.41
CA ARG A 296 33.41 -29.67 -6.09
C ARG A 296 32.40 -28.53 -6.23
N SER A 297 31.18 -28.72 -5.75
CA SER A 297 30.19 -27.64 -5.67
C SER A 297 29.94 -27.26 -4.21
N TYR A 298 29.86 -25.97 -3.93
CA TYR A 298 29.47 -25.47 -2.63
C TYR A 298 28.79 -24.10 -2.76
N ILE A 299 28.14 -23.68 -1.68
CA ILE A 299 27.50 -22.38 -1.60
C ILE A 299 28.47 -21.41 -0.93
N GLU A 300 28.74 -20.28 -1.57
CA GLU A 300 29.65 -19.25 -1.06
C GLU A 300 28.94 -17.91 -0.94
N GLY A 301 29.03 -17.28 0.24
CA GLY A 301 28.38 -16.02 0.55
C GLY A 301 27.14 -16.16 1.44
N GLU A 302 26.75 -15.03 2.05
CA GLU A 302 25.52 -14.94 2.85
C GLU A 302 24.29 -15.02 1.93
N PRO A 303 23.12 -15.47 2.42
CA PRO A 303 21.87 -15.42 1.66
C PRO A 303 21.48 -13.95 1.39
N PHE A 304 21.94 -13.42 0.26
CA PHE A 304 21.78 -12.03 -0.14
C PHE A 304 21.56 -11.93 -1.66
N TYR A 305 21.13 -10.79 -2.19
CA TYR A 305 21.10 -10.61 -3.64
C TYR A 305 22.49 -10.24 -4.18
N TYR A 306 23.08 -11.10 -5.00
CA TYR A 306 24.30 -10.80 -5.72
C TYR A 306 23.99 -10.36 -7.14
N GLU A 307 24.47 -9.18 -7.53
CA GLU A 307 24.55 -8.87 -8.96
C GLU A 307 25.47 -9.84 -9.69
N LYS A 308 25.30 -9.95 -11.02
CA LYS A 308 26.16 -10.78 -11.86
C LYS A 308 27.65 -10.50 -11.56
N ASP A 309 28.05 -9.23 -11.51
CA ASP A 309 29.45 -8.87 -11.26
C ASP A 309 29.90 -9.24 -9.84
N GLN A 310 29.04 -9.10 -8.84
CA GLN A 310 29.37 -9.50 -7.46
C GLN A 310 29.45 -11.02 -7.30
N ALA A 311 28.54 -11.76 -7.93
CA ALA A 311 28.59 -13.21 -7.97
C ALA A 311 29.84 -13.71 -8.72
N LEU A 312 30.20 -13.02 -9.82
CA LEU A 312 31.45 -13.27 -10.53
C LEU A 312 32.68 -12.95 -9.67
N GLN A 313 32.66 -11.92 -8.81
CA GLN A 313 33.75 -11.68 -7.85
C GLN A 313 33.87 -12.80 -6.81
N VAL A 314 32.75 -13.38 -6.35
CA VAL A 314 32.77 -14.58 -5.51
C VAL A 314 33.44 -15.75 -6.24
N GLY A 315 33.06 -16.00 -7.50
CA GLY A 315 33.70 -17.01 -8.34
C GLY A 315 35.19 -16.77 -8.58
N LYS A 316 35.59 -15.52 -8.83
CA LYS A 316 36.99 -15.11 -9.00
C LYS A 316 37.82 -15.37 -7.75
N LYS A 317 37.24 -15.12 -6.57
CA LYS A 317 37.88 -15.40 -5.27
C LYS A 317 37.99 -16.90 -4.99
N ALA A 318 37.00 -17.69 -5.40
CA ALA A 318 37.06 -19.16 -5.32
C ALA A 318 38.14 -19.74 -6.24
N PHE A 319 38.25 -19.21 -7.47
CA PHE A 319 39.29 -19.57 -8.44
C PHE A 319 40.69 -19.29 -7.89
N SER A 320 40.94 -18.10 -7.32
CA SER A 320 42.26 -17.73 -6.81
C SER A 320 42.70 -18.49 -5.56
N LYS A 321 41.76 -18.96 -4.73
CA LYS A 321 42.05 -19.72 -3.50
C LYS A 321 42.30 -21.20 -3.72
N THR A 322 41.91 -21.75 -4.87
CA THR A 322 41.93 -23.20 -5.10
C THR A 322 43.12 -23.57 -5.99
N LYS A 323 43.96 -24.50 -5.52
CA LYS A 323 45.08 -25.02 -6.33
C LYS A 323 44.58 -26.06 -7.35
N ASN A 324 45.25 -26.13 -8.50
CA ASN A 324 44.96 -27.09 -9.58
C ASN A 324 43.56 -26.99 -10.19
N VAL A 325 42.99 -25.78 -10.24
CA VAL A 325 41.73 -25.49 -10.92
C VAL A 325 41.92 -25.51 -12.44
N ALA A 326 40.93 -26.06 -13.13
CA ALA A 326 40.76 -25.98 -14.58
C ALA A 326 39.64 -25.01 -14.97
N MET A 327 38.58 -24.94 -14.15
CA MET A 327 37.47 -24.01 -14.38
C MET A 327 36.69 -23.78 -13.08
N VAL A 328 36.11 -22.58 -12.93
CA VAL A 328 35.09 -22.27 -11.93
C VAL A 328 33.85 -21.74 -12.62
N GLU A 329 32.71 -22.39 -12.40
CA GLU A 329 31.40 -21.91 -12.82
C GLU A 329 30.66 -21.25 -11.65
N VAL A 330 30.00 -20.14 -11.94
CA VAL A 330 29.22 -19.38 -10.97
C VAL A 330 27.74 -19.50 -11.32
N PHE A 331 26.93 -19.87 -10.34
CA PHE A 331 25.49 -20.00 -10.44
C PHE A 331 24.83 -19.11 -9.40
N GLN A 332 23.63 -18.64 -9.72
CA GLN A 332 22.72 -18.03 -8.77
C GLN A 332 21.73 -19.12 -8.32
N SER A 333 21.52 -19.30 -7.01
CA SER A 333 20.72 -20.42 -6.48
C SER A 333 19.33 -20.48 -7.12
N GLY A 334 18.93 -21.65 -7.61
CA GLY A 334 17.66 -21.84 -8.34
C GLY A 334 17.75 -21.60 -9.86
N ILE A 335 18.89 -21.13 -10.38
CA ILE A 335 19.16 -21.04 -11.81
C ILE A 335 20.07 -22.20 -12.24
N ALA A 336 19.61 -23.01 -13.19
CA ALA A 336 20.33 -24.21 -13.66
C ALA A 336 21.52 -23.89 -14.58
N ARG A 337 21.54 -22.71 -15.20
CA ARG A 337 22.63 -22.27 -16.10
C ARG A 337 23.63 -21.39 -15.35
N PRO A 338 24.94 -21.52 -15.63
CA PRO A 338 25.94 -20.65 -15.02
C PRO A 338 25.78 -19.21 -15.53
N ILE A 339 25.92 -18.25 -14.63
CA ILE A 339 25.91 -16.82 -14.94
C ILE A 339 27.29 -16.33 -15.41
N GLY A 340 28.34 -17.14 -15.22
CA GLY A 340 29.62 -17.01 -15.90
C GLY A 340 30.64 -18.01 -15.37
N PHE A 341 31.85 -17.98 -15.96
CA PHE A 341 32.90 -18.93 -15.64
C PHE A 341 34.30 -18.27 -15.70
N PHE A 342 35.27 -18.91 -15.05
CA PHE A 342 36.69 -18.55 -15.04
C PHE A 342 37.51 -19.81 -15.37
N GLN A 343 38.53 -19.71 -16.20
CA GLN A 343 39.41 -20.81 -16.59
C GLN A 343 40.87 -20.48 -16.36
#